data_AF-A0A2V8HRS4-F1
#
_entry.id   AF-A0A2V8HRS4-F1
#
_cell.length_a   1.000
_cell.length_b   1.000
_cell.length_c   1.000
_cell.angle_alpha   90.00
_cell.angle_beta   90.00
_cell.angle_gamma   90.00
#
_symmetry.space_group_name_H-M   'P 1'
#
loop_
_entity.id
_entity.type
_entity.pdbx_description
1 polymer ?
#
loop_
_entity_poly.entity_id
_entity_poly.type
_entity_poly.pdbx_seq_one_letter_code
_entity_poly.pdbx_strand_id
1 'polypeptide(L)'
;MSSLMAHTTSRFAAVLALTIALAGCATTGTYRSAQLAEQAQDYDRAVAEYAAALKRHPNDRTTQLALQRAKLRAAQDHLTRARRLEAQNKLDEALVEYQIAADMNPASGDIDDALRRIREQLRTRVVVRSEGKTQLETLIDRSQNLGPAGFELPADVRLPTSLVFRDASVRDVYTVIARYANLNIVFDPTFRDDRITIDLSNVTLDQALAAVSNATRNFYKVTAQRTITVVPDTAAKRREYEEEVVRTFYLSNADLKETIDLLRIVVDARRIAPLTATNALTIKDTPERVAAAGRIIQAIDKARPEVVIDVELLEVNRTKLLEYGLQLASPGSPGINGTADINRDKFTLENLTNLSQSDIILTNLPALYYRLLKSDSNTRTLANPQLRTSEGVAAQARFGEQVPVPVTTFAPIATGGVQQQPITSFQYQNIGVNIDITPRTHHDDDVSLALKVVVTSQLGTGFGGLPTFGNREITTAIRLRDGETNLLAGLIRDDERTTLEGIPGLSDVPVIGRLFARNHKETTQTDVVLTLTPHIIRVLDLSQDDLRPFRVSNDANAPLIDLPIIQTPPVTVPPVPAPPVPGVPQPAPPAQSPGQQPQPAQPIPGTLAPAPPQR
;
A
#
# COMPACT_ATOMS: atom_id res chain seq x y z
N MET A 1 -78.81 67.91 -34.56
CA MET A 1 -78.01 67.60 -33.35
C MET A 1 -77.09 66.38 -33.60
N SER A 2 -76.17 66.47 -34.58
CA SER A 2 -75.23 65.38 -34.91
C SER A 2 -73.86 65.92 -35.30
N SER A 3 -73.17 66.60 -34.37
CA SER A 3 -71.79 67.05 -34.61
C SER A 3 -70.90 67.08 -33.36
N LEU A 4 -71.35 66.55 -32.22
CA LEU A 4 -70.64 66.71 -30.94
C LEU A 4 -70.11 65.41 -30.31
N MET A 5 -70.23 64.26 -30.96
CA MET A 5 -69.75 62.96 -30.43
C MET A 5 -68.50 62.38 -31.10
N ALA A 6 -67.82 63.11 -31.99
CA ALA A 6 -66.67 62.58 -32.74
C ALA A 6 -65.28 62.92 -32.14
N HIS A 7 -65.18 63.80 -31.14
CA HIS A 7 -63.88 64.29 -30.64
C HIS A 7 -63.43 63.74 -29.28
N THR A 8 -64.28 63.03 -28.53
CA THR A 8 -63.89 62.47 -27.22
C THR A 8 -63.29 61.07 -27.30
N THR A 9 -63.64 60.26 -28.31
CA THR A 9 -63.10 58.90 -28.49
C THR A 9 -61.68 58.88 -29.06
N SER A 10 -61.33 59.84 -29.93
CA SER A 10 -59.98 59.96 -30.52
C SER A 10 -58.91 60.34 -29.48
N ARG A 11 -59.24 61.19 -28.50
CA ARG A 11 -58.29 61.58 -27.45
C ARG A 11 -58.04 60.47 -26.43
N PHE A 12 -59.04 59.66 -26.10
CA PHE A 12 -58.85 58.50 -25.22
C PHE A 12 -58.06 57.37 -25.90
N ALA A 13 -58.27 57.13 -27.19
CA ALA A 13 -57.47 56.16 -27.95
C ALA A 13 -56.02 56.59 -28.10
N ALA A 14 -55.75 57.90 -28.30
CA ALA A 14 -54.39 58.43 -28.39
C ALA A 14 -53.65 58.37 -27.04
N VAL A 15 -54.32 58.64 -25.92
CA VAL A 15 -53.69 58.55 -24.58
C VAL A 15 -53.48 57.09 -24.17
N LEU A 16 -54.39 56.17 -24.51
CA LEU A 16 -54.22 54.72 -24.25
C LEU A 16 -53.12 54.11 -25.15
N ALA A 17 -53.01 54.53 -26.41
CA ALA A 17 -51.93 54.11 -27.30
C ALA A 17 -50.56 54.67 -26.86
N LEU A 18 -50.52 55.90 -26.32
CA LEU A 18 -49.30 56.51 -25.81
C LEU A 18 -48.84 55.85 -24.50
N THR A 19 -49.77 55.45 -23.61
CA THR A 19 -49.42 54.72 -22.38
C THR A 19 -49.01 53.26 -22.65
N ILE A 20 -49.59 52.60 -23.65
CA ILE A 20 -49.13 51.26 -24.10
C ILE A 20 -47.76 51.35 -24.79
N ALA A 21 -47.48 52.41 -25.54
CA ALA A 21 -46.16 52.63 -26.17
C ALA A 21 -45.07 52.99 -25.13
N LEU A 22 -45.40 53.72 -24.07
CA LEU A 22 -44.45 54.08 -23.01
C LEU A 22 -44.22 52.96 -21.98
N ALA A 23 -45.17 52.04 -21.79
CA ALA A 23 -44.99 50.87 -20.93
C ALA A 23 -44.07 49.79 -21.55
N GLY A 24 -43.86 49.79 -22.87
CA GLY A 24 -43.03 48.82 -23.58
C GLY A 24 -41.52 49.10 -23.60
N CYS A 25 -41.07 50.30 -23.20
CA CYS A 25 -39.66 50.69 -23.32
C CYS A 25 -38.85 50.61 -22.01
N ALA A 26 -39.49 50.49 -20.84
CA ALA A 26 -38.77 50.43 -19.56
C ALA A 26 -38.19 49.03 -19.25
N THR A 27 -38.65 47.99 -19.94
CA THR A 27 -38.29 46.57 -19.71
C THR A 27 -37.02 46.12 -20.45
N THR A 28 -36.40 46.95 -21.29
CA THR A 28 -35.25 46.56 -22.14
C THR A 28 -33.89 47.06 -21.66
N GLY A 29 -33.83 47.98 -20.69
CA GLY A 29 -32.59 48.65 -20.29
C GLY A 29 -31.52 47.72 -19.69
N THR A 30 -31.89 46.88 -18.72
CA THR A 30 -30.94 46.00 -18.00
C THR A 30 -30.53 44.77 -18.81
N TYR A 31 -31.42 44.28 -19.69
CA TYR A 31 -31.06 43.20 -20.59
C TYR A 31 -30.07 43.69 -21.67
N ARG A 32 -30.28 44.91 -22.18
CA ARG A 32 -29.38 45.52 -23.16
C ARG A 32 -28.03 45.89 -22.57
N SER A 33 -27.96 46.33 -21.31
CA SER A 33 -26.68 46.52 -20.61
C SER A 33 -25.92 45.21 -20.43
N ALA A 34 -26.61 44.12 -20.09
CA ALA A 34 -26.01 42.80 -20.00
C ALA A 34 -25.46 42.31 -21.35
N GLN A 35 -26.21 42.51 -22.45
CA GLN A 35 -25.74 42.19 -23.80
C GLN A 35 -24.51 43.00 -24.21
N LEU A 36 -24.45 44.29 -23.85
CA LEU A 36 -23.29 45.14 -24.11
C LEU A 36 -22.06 44.68 -23.31
N ALA A 37 -22.24 44.28 -22.05
CA ALA A 37 -21.16 43.71 -21.24
C ALA A 37 -20.65 42.38 -21.82
N GLU A 38 -21.55 41.53 -22.29
CA GLU A 38 -21.19 40.26 -22.95
C GLU A 38 -20.44 40.49 -24.28
N GLN A 39 -20.83 41.51 -25.05
CA GLN A 39 -20.10 41.93 -26.27
C GLN A 39 -18.73 42.51 -25.95
N ALA A 40 -18.58 43.18 -24.81
CA ALA A 40 -17.32 43.71 -24.31
C ALA A 40 -16.41 42.63 -23.69
N GLN A 41 -16.83 41.36 -23.67
CA GLN A 41 -16.15 40.23 -23.02
C GLN A 41 -15.98 40.38 -21.51
N ASP A 42 -16.74 41.28 -20.89
CA ASP A 42 -16.81 41.45 -19.43
C ASP A 42 -17.93 40.54 -18.90
N TYR A 43 -17.60 39.25 -18.78
CA TYR A 43 -18.59 38.22 -18.48
C TYR A 43 -19.08 38.30 -17.02
N ASP A 44 -18.26 38.80 -16.09
CA ASP A 44 -18.63 38.94 -14.68
C ASP A 44 -19.71 40.00 -14.52
N ARG A 45 -19.53 41.14 -15.20
CA ARG A 45 -20.55 42.19 -15.28
C ARG A 45 -21.79 41.70 -16.01
N ALA A 46 -21.65 40.94 -17.10
CA ALA A 46 -22.79 40.38 -17.82
C ALA A 46 -23.63 39.45 -16.93
N VAL A 47 -23.00 38.58 -16.13
CA VAL A 47 -23.69 37.70 -15.18
C VAL A 47 -24.45 38.51 -14.12
N ALA A 48 -23.83 39.56 -13.57
CA ALA A 48 -24.46 40.43 -12.58
C ALA A 48 -25.69 41.17 -13.16
N GLU A 49 -25.57 41.71 -14.37
CA GLU A 49 -26.64 42.44 -15.06
C GLU A 49 -27.79 41.51 -15.49
N TYR A 50 -27.49 40.31 -16.01
CA TYR A 50 -28.50 39.31 -16.32
C TYR A 50 -29.21 38.79 -15.05
N ALA A 51 -28.48 38.61 -13.94
CA ALA A 51 -29.08 38.24 -12.66
C ALA A 51 -29.98 39.35 -12.10
N ALA A 52 -29.58 40.62 -12.24
CA ALA A 52 -30.39 41.78 -11.86
C ALA A 52 -31.65 41.91 -12.74
N ALA A 53 -31.53 41.65 -14.04
CA ALA A 53 -32.67 41.61 -14.97
C ALA A 53 -33.66 40.49 -14.58
N LEU A 54 -33.15 39.30 -14.24
CA LEU A 54 -33.96 38.16 -13.82
C LEU A 54 -34.67 38.40 -12.47
N LYS A 55 -34.05 39.15 -11.55
CA LYS A 55 -34.69 39.54 -10.29
C LYS A 55 -35.93 40.41 -10.49
N ARG A 56 -35.96 41.24 -11.54
CA ARG A 56 -37.12 42.07 -11.89
C ARG A 56 -38.20 41.27 -12.61
N HIS A 57 -37.80 40.29 -13.42
CA HIS A 57 -38.70 39.41 -14.17
C HIS A 57 -38.32 37.94 -14.02
N PRO A 58 -38.73 37.28 -12.91
CA PRO A 58 -38.28 35.92 -12.56
C PRO A 58 -38.63 34.84 -13.59
N ASN A 59 -39.70 35.02 -14.35
CA ASN A 59 -40.22 34.03 -15.29
C ASN A 59 -39.77 34.24 -16.76
N ASP A 60 -38.88 35.20 -17.03
CA ASP A 60 -38.38 35.41 -18.39
C ASP A 60 -37.34 34.35 -18.78
N ARG A 61 -37.81 33.35 -19.55
CA ARG A 61 -36.98 32.26 -20.07
C ARG A 61 -35.79 32.74 -20.91
N THR A 62 -35.92 33.87 -21.61
CA THR A 62 -34.85 34.37 -22.47
C THR A 62 -33.68 34.92 -21.65
N THR A 63 -33.98 35.67 -20.59
CA THR A 63 -32.99 36.15 -19.61
C THR A 63 -32.38 35.00 -18.81
N GLN A 64 -33.17 33.97 -18.45
CA GLN A 64 -32.63 32.77 -17.79
C GLN A 64 -31.59 32.04 -18.65
N LEU A 65 -31.89 31.80 -19.92
CA LEU A 65 -30.97 31.16 -20.86
C LEU A 65 -29.73 32.03 -21.13
N ALA A 66 -29.90 33.36 -21.23
CA ALA A 66 -28.79 34.29 -21.40
C ALA A 66 -27.87 34.32 -20.17
N LEU A 67 -28.42 34.31 -18.96
CA LEU A 67 -27.66 34.19 -17.71
C LEU A 67 -26.86 32.89 -17.65
N GLN A 68 -27.49 31.77 -18.00
CA GLN A 68 -26.82 30.47 -17.99
C GLN A 68 -25.64 30.44 -18.99
N ARG A 69 -25.82 31.00 -20.19
CA ARG A 69 -24.74 31.15 -21.17
C ARG A 69 -23.63 32.08 -20.67
N ALA A 70 -23.98 33.22 -20.07
CA ALA A 70 -23.01 34.17 -19.52
C ALA A 70 -22.19 33.54 -18.39
N LYS A 71 -22.83 32.76 -17.50
CA LYS A 71 -22.13 32.00 -16.44
C LYS A 71 -21.15 30.99 -17.00
N LEU A 72 -21.51 30.26 -18.05
CA LEU A 72 -20.59 29.30 -18.69
C LEU A 72 -19.36 30.01 -19.28
N ARG A 73 -19.55 31.18 -19.92
CA ARG A 73 -18.44 31.98 -20.47
C ARG A 73 -17.56 32.57 -19.38
N ALA A 74 -18.16 33.11 -18.32
CA ALA A 74 -17.44 33.64 -17.16
C ALA A 74 -16.65 32.54 -16.44
N ALA A 75 -17.23 31.36 -16.24
CA ALA A 75 -16.55 30.19 -15.67
C ALA A 75 -15.32 29.80 -16.48
N GLN A 76 -15.43 29.80 -17.81
CA GLN A 76 -14.32 29.45 -18.69
C GLN A 76 -13.22 30.53 -18.68
N ASP A 77 -13.58 31.80 -18.58
CA ASP A 77 -12.63 32.90 -18.44
C ASP A 77 -11.83 32.81 -17.13
N HIS A 78 -12.53 32.64 -15.99
CA HIS A 78 -11.92 32.38 -14.68
C HIS A 78 -11.03 31.12 -14.69
N LEU A 79 -11.46 30.04 -15.34
CA LEU A 79 -10.66 28.83 -15.49
C LEU A 79 -9.34 29.11 -16.23
N THR A 80 -9.36 29.94 -17.28
CA THR A 80 -8.11 30.30 -17.99
C THR A 80 -7.21 31.20 -17.15
N ARG A 81 -7.76 32.13 -16.36
CA ARG A 81 -6.99 32.93 -15.39
C ARG A 81 -6.35 32.05 -14.33
N ALA A 82 -7.11 31.12 -13.77
CA ALA A 82 -6.65 30.19 -12.74
C ALA A 82 -5.47 29.33 -13.24
N ARG A 83 -5.56 28.78 -14.47
CA ARG A 83 -4.47 28.04 -15.11
C ARG A 83 -3.22 28.88 -15.33
N ARG A 84 -3.36 30.17 -15.67
CA ARG A 84 -2.22 31.09 -15.81
C ARG A 84 -1.53 31.35 -14.46
N LEU A 85 -2.31 31.55 -13.39
CA LEU A 85 -1.78 31.76 -12.04
C LEU A 85 -1.10 30.50 -11.51
N GLU A 86 -1.67 29.33 -11.78
CA GLU A 86 -1.08 28.02 -11.49
C GLU A 86 0.26 27.86 -12.21
N ALA A 87 0.33 28.20 -13.50
CA ALA A 87 1.59 28.18 -14.26
C ALA A 87 2.65 29.16 -13.73
N GLN A 88 2.22 30.26 -13.09
CA GLN A 88 3.09 31.22 -12.39
C GLN A 88 3.40 30.80 -10.95
N ASN A 89 3.00 29.61 -10.53
CA ASN A 89 3.20 29.05 -9.19
C ASN A 89 2.49 29.82 -8.05
N LYS A 90 1.52 30.67 -8.39
CA LYS A 90 0.69 31.45 -7.46
C LYS A 90 -0.57 30.66 -7.08
N LEU A 91 -0.36 29.56 -6.35
CA LEU A 91 -1.41 28.56 -6.07
C LEU A 91 -2.57 29.11 -5.21
N ASP A 92 -2.30 30.06 -4.31
CA ASP A 92 -3.34 30.66 -3.45
C ASP A 92 -4.31 31.52 -4.27
N GLU A 93 -3.78 32.33 -5.20
CA GLU A 93 -4.58 33.13 -6.12
C GLU A 93 -5.31 32.23 -7.14
N ALA A 94 -4.64 31.19 -7.64
CA ALA A 94 -5.24 30.21 -8.55
C ALA A 94 -6.43 29.49 -7.90
N LEU A 95 -6.33 29.10 -6.63
CA LEU A 95 -7.41 28.42 -5.90
C LEU A 95 -8.69 29.28 -5.87
N VAL A 96 -8.56 30.58 -5.61
CA VAL A 96 -9.71 31.51 -5.59
C VAL A 96 -10.36 31.58 -6.96
N GLU A 97 -9.58 31.71 -8.02
CA GLU A 97 -10.11 31.76 -9.40
C GLU A 97 -10.80 30.45 -9.80
N TYR A 98 -10.25 29.29 -9.41
CA TYR A 98 -10.90 27.99 -9.64
C TYR A 98 -12.20 27.83 -8.86
N GLN A 99 -12.31 28.40 -7.65
CA GLN A 99 -13.56 28.40 -6.88
C GLN A 99 -14.64 29.23 -7.55
N ILE A 100 -14.29 30.42 -8.04
CA ILE A 100 -15.22 31.28 -8.78
C ILE A 100 -15.71 30.56 -10.04
N ALA A 101 -14.81 29.88 -10.77
CA ALA A 101 -15.19 29.09 -11.94
C ALA A 101 -16.17 27.95 -11.59
N ALA A 102 -15.98 27.27 -10.46
CA ALA A 102 -16.85 26.19 -9.99
C ALA A 102 -18.24 26.71 -9.57
N ASP A 103 -18.31 27.85 -8.90
CA ASP A 103 -19.58 28.48 -8.51
C ASP A 103 -20.42 28.90 -9.72
N MET A 104 -19.76 29.28 -10.81
CA MET A 104 -20.40 29.64 -12.07
C MET A 104 -20.82 28.43 -12.91
N ASN A 105 -20.04 27.33 -12.88
CA ASN A 105 -20.33 26.08 -13.60
C ASN A 105 -20.07 24.82 -12.75
N PRO A 106 -21.00 24.45 -11.84
CA PRO A 106 -20.81 23.33 -10.91
C PRO A 106 -20.92 21.94 -11.57
N ALA A 107 -21.29 21.87 -12.86
CA ALA A 107 -21.41 20.60 -13.59
C ALA A 107 -20.12 20.19 -14.32
N SER A 108 -19.04 20.98 -14.21
CA SER A 108 -17.79 20.74 -14.93
C SER A 108 -16.81 19.89 -14.12
N GLY A 109 -16.63 18.63 -14.53
CA GLY A 109 -15.64 17.74 -13.92
C GLY A 109 -14.21 18.27 -13.99
N ASP A 110 -13.84 18.97 -15.07
CA ASP A 110 -12.49 19.52 -15.25
C ASP A 110 -12.11 20.56 -14.18
N ILE A 111 -13.08 21.38 -13.73
CA ILE A 111 -12.87 22.40 -12.70
C ILE A 111 -12.73 21.73 -11.33
N ASP A 112 -13.57 20.71 -11.06
CA ASP A 112 -13.51 19.94 -9.82
C ASP A 112 -12.18 19.17 -9.68
N ASP A 113 -11.71 18.58 -10.77
CA ASP A 113 -10.41 17.91 -10.81
C ASP A 113 -9.26 18.89 -10.56
N ALA A 114 -9.32 20.09 -11.16
CA ALA A 114 -8.31 21.13 -10.93
C ALA A 114 -8.32 21.65 -9.49
N LEU A 115 -9.51 21.86 -8.90
CA LEU A 115 -9.66 22.24 -7.49
C LEU A 115 -9.10 21.17 -6.55
N ARG A 116 -9.33 19.89 -6.82
CA ARG A 116 -8.75 18.78 -6.05
C ARG A 116 -7.23 18.80 -6.12
N ARG A 117 -6.66 18.87 -7.33
CA ARG A 117 -5.20 18.93 -7.54
C ARG A 117 -4.55 20.11 -6.82
N ILE A 118 -5.11 21.31 -6.91
CA ILE A 118 -4.54 22.48 -6.24
C ILE A 118 -4.65 22.39 -4.72
N ARG A 119 -5.77 21.88 -4.19
CA ARG A 119 -5.90 21.65 -2.74
C ARG A 119 -4.86 20.62 -2.25
N GLU A 120 -4.57 19.59 -3.04
CA GLU A 120 -3.51 18.62 -2.75
C GLU A 120 -2.12 19.26 -2.80
N GLN A 121 -1.81 20.05 -3.84
CA GLN A 121 -0.54 20.79 -3.95
C GLN A 121 -0.35 21.83 -2.83
N LEU A 122 -1.42 22.48 -2.38
CA LEU A 122 -1.37 23.39 -1.24
C LEU A 122 -1.19 22.63 0.07
N ARG A 123 -1.84 21.47 0.24
CA ARG A 123 -1.61 20.59 1.40
C ARG A 123 -0.17 20.11 1.45
N THR A 124 0.41 19.66 0.33
CA THR A 124 1.82 19.24 0.29
C THR A 124 2.75 20.43 0.51
N ARG A 125 2.47 21.62 -0.06
CA ARG A 125 3.27 22.84 0.21
C ARG A 125 3.23 23.27 1.68
N VAL A 126 2.08 23.19 2.34
CA VAL A 126 1.95 23.51 3.77
C VAL A 126 2.71 22.48 4.62
N VAL A 127 2.68 21.20 4.25
CA VAL A 127 3.45 20.13 4.90
C VAL A 127 4.97 20.29 4.67
N VAL A 128 5.39 20.79 3.50
CA VAL A 128 6.81 21.01 3.16
C VAL A 128 7.36 22.31 3.77
N ARG A 129 6.53 23.35 3.98
CA ARG A 129 6.97 24.60 4.63
C ARG A 129 7.08 24.52 6.16
N SER A 130 6.56 23.46 6.78
CA SER A 130 6.84 23.13 8.18
C SER A 130 7.76 21.92 8.27
N GLU A 131 8.96 22.00 7.69
CA GLU A 131 10.08 21.06 7.92
C GLU A 131 9.73 19.55 7.88
N GLY A 132 8.69 19.13 7.14
CA GLY A 132 8.25 17.74 7.12
C GLY A 132 7.80 17.16 8.47
N LYS A 133 7.62 17.99 9.50
CA LYS A 133 7.29 17.57 10.87
C LYS A 133 5.93 18.13 11.28
N THR A 134 5.09 17.29 11.86
CA THR A 134 3.79 17.76 12.39
C THR A 134 3.98 18.81 13.50
N GLN A 135 2.96 19.63 13.80
CA GLN A 135 3.05 20.58 14.93
C GLN A 135 3.39 19.87 16.25
N LEU A 136 2.92 18.64 16.43
CA LEU A 136 3.27 17.79 17.56
C LEU A 136 4.76 17.39 17.52
N GLU A 137 5.27 17.02 16.36
CA GLU A 137 6.66 16.62 16.15
C GLU A 137 7.64 17.78 16.35
N THR A 138 7.30 18.99 15.90
CA THR A 138 8.09 20.21 16.21
C THR A 138 8.11 20.54 17.71
N LEU A 139 7.01 20.30 18.43
CA LEU A 139 6.96 20.46 19.89
C LEU A 139 7.76 19.38 20.60
N ILE A 140 7.72 18.14 20.09
CA ILE A 140 8.53 17.02 20.59
C ILE A 140 10.02 17.33 20.42
N ASP A 141 10.46 17.80 19.25
CA ASP A 141 11.86 18.15 19.01
C ASP A 141 12.31 19.37 19.81
N ARG A 142 11.44 20.38 19.96
CA ARG A 142 11.72 21.51 20.85
C ARG A 142 11.85 21.06 22.30
N SER A 143 11.02 20.12 22.76
CA SER A 143 11.13 19.54 24.10
C SER A 143 12.37 18.66 24.27
N GLN A 144 12.85 18.00 23.20
CA GLN A 144 14.09 17.21 23.20
C GLN A 144 15.32 18.07 23.47
N ASN A 145 15.35 19.30 22.93
CA ASN A 145 16.50 20.19 23.01
C ASN A 145 16.53 21.06 24.27
N LEU A 146 15.46 21.04 25.09
CA LEU A 146 15.41 21.74 26.37
C LEU A 146 15.92 20.80 27.47
N GLY A 147 17.25 20.76 27.67
CA GLY A 147 17.83 20.19 28.89
C GLY A 147 17.35 20.96 30.13
N PRO A 148 17.36 20.35 31.33
CA PRO A 148 17.02 21.04 32.56
C PRO A 148 17.98 22.23 32.77
N ALA A 149 17.46 23.45 32.63
CA ALA A 149 18.26 24.66 32.71
C ALA A 149 18.94 24.80 34.09
N GLY A 150 20.27 24.96 34.12
CA GLY A 150 20.99 25.50 35.29
C GLY A 150 21.93 24.55 36.04
N PHE A 151 22.14 23.30 35.60
CA PHE A 151 23.01 22.31 36.28
C PHE A 151 24.21 21.83 35.44
N GLU A 152 24.64 22.60 34.46
CA GLU A 152 25.76 22.23 33.58
C GLU A 152 27.12 22.76 34.11
N LEU A 153 28.17 21.97 33.90
CA LEU A 153 29.54 22.42 34.13
C LEU A 153 29.92 23.49 33.09
N PRO A 154 30.77 24.47 33.45
CA PRO A 154 31.30 25.42 32.47
C PRO A 154 32.11 24.70 31.37
N ALA A 155 31.60 24.66 30.13
CA ALA A 155 32.20 23.93 29.02
C ALA A 155 33.55 24.51 28.54
N ASP A 156 33.80 25.80 28.79
CA ASP A 156 34.94 26.54 28.24
C ASP A 156 36.16 26.64 29.16
N VAL A 157 36.18 25.91 30.28
CA VAL A 157 37.28 25.98 31.25
C VAL A 157 38.38 24.98 30.91
N ARG A 158 39.53 25.51 30.44
CA ARG A 158 40.75 24.72 30.25
C ARG A 158 41.61 24.72 31.51
N LEU A 159 41.93 23.52 31.99
CA LEU A 159 42.85 23.33 33.11
C LEU A 159 44.31 23.58 32.65
N PRO A 160 45.25 23.84 33.58
CA PRO A 160 46.68 23.91 33.28
C PRO A 160 47.17 22.70 32.47
N THR A 161 48.17 22.91 31.61
CA THR A 161 48.70 21.89 30.69
C THR A 161 49.15 20.60 31.40
N SER A 162 49.59 20.71 32.65
CA SER A 162 49.96 19.58 33.51
C SER A 162 49.59 19.88 34.97
N LEU A 163 48.93 18.93 35.62
CA LEU A 163 48.60 18.91 37.04
C LEU A 163 49.04 17.57 37.61
N VAL A 164 50.12 17.56 38.38
CA VAL A 164 50.68 16.36 38.99
C VAL A 164 50.44 16.38 40.50
N PHE A 165 49.74 15.36 40.99
CA PHE A 165 49.50 15.17 42.41
C PHE A 165 50.23 13.90 42.87
N ARG A 166 51.08 14.01 43.89
CA ARG A 166 51.81 12.88 44.49
C ARG A 166 51.44 12.78 45.96
N ASP A 167 50.90 11.65 46.36
CA ASP A 167 50.42 11.40 47.73
C ASP A 167 49.51 12.52 48.28
N ALA A 168 48.67 13.09 47.41
CA ALA A 168 47.78 14.19 47.78
C ALA A 168 46.47 13.63 48.37
N SER A 169 45.86 14.37 49.30
CA SER A 169 44.51 14.03 49.77
C SER A 169 43.49 14.22 48.64
N VAL A 170 42.50 13.34 48.56
CA VAL A 170 41.45 13.45 47.53
C VAL A 170 40.71 14.79 47.67
N ARG A 171 40.49 15.26 48.90
CA ARG A 171 39.91 16.58 49.18
C ARG A 171 40.73 17.72 48.56
N ASP A 172 42.05 17.68 48.69
CA ASP A 172 42.93 18.71 48.13
C ASP A 172 42.93 18.67 46.60
N VAL A 173 42.96 17.47 46.01
CA VAL A 173 42.92 17.28 44.55
C VAL A 173 41.65 17.92 43.96
N TYR A 174 40.47 17.60 44.50
CA TYR A 174 39.23 18.22 44.05
C TYR A 174 39.18 19.73 44.30
N THR A 175 39.70 20.19 45.44
CA THR A 175 39.73 21.62 45.78
C THR A 175 40.60 22.41 44.80
N VAL A 176 41.74 21.86 44.38
CA VAL A 176 42.62 22.49 43.40
C VAL A 176 41.95 22.55 42.03
N ILE A 177 41.35 21.45 41.57
CA ILE A 177 40.62 21.41 40.29
C ILE A 177 39.45 22.41 40.30
N ALA A 178 38.66 22.43 41.37
CA ALA A 178 37.54 23.35 41.54
C ALA A 178 37.99 24.82 41.56
N ARG A 179 39.11 25.14 42.24
CA ARG A 179 39.67 26.50 42.25
C ARG A 179 40.09 26.98 40.87
N TYR A 180 40.75 26.14 40.07
CA TYR A 180 41.10 26.48 38.69
C TYR A 180 39.86 26.73 37.82
N ALA A 181 38.78 25.98 38.08
CA ALA A 181 37.51 26.15 37.37
C ALA A 181 36.58 27.21 37.97
N ASN A 182 36.99 27.87 39.07
CA ASN A 182 36.18 28.79 39.84
C ASN A 182 34.81 28.17 40.24
N LEU A 183 34.86 26.93 40.73
CA LEU A 183 33.72 26.17 41.24
C LEU A 183 33.77 26.12 42.77
N ASN A 184 32.60 26.19 43.39
CA ASN A 184 32.40 25.84 44.79
C ASN A 184 32.34 24.32 44.93
N ILE A 185 32.91 23.79 46.00
CA ILE A 185 32.90 22.35 46.28
C ILE A 185 32.29 22.07 47.65
N VAL A 186 31.44 21.05 47.69
CA VAL A 186 30.83 20.49 48.89
C VAL A 186 31.16 19.00 48.94
N PHE A 187 31.45 18.47 50.12
CA PHE A 187 31.70 17.05 50.32
C PHE A 187 30.54 16.45 51.12
N ASP A 188 30.04 15.29 50.71
CA ASP A 188 29.05 14.55 51.50
C ASP A 188 29.66 14.15 52.86
N PRO A 189 28.89 14.13 53.97
CA PRO A 189 29.41 13.75 55.29
C PRO A 189 30.03 12.34 55.34
N THR A 190 29.63 11.44 54.43
CA THR A 190 30.16 10.08 54.33
C THR A 190 31.42 9.98 53.46
N PHE A 191 31.89 11.09 52.90
CA PHE A 191 33.11 11.17 52.09
C PHE A 191 34.35 10.76 52.89
N ARG A 192 35.14 9.86 52.31
CA ARG A 192 36.43 9.42 52.88
C ARG A 192 37.57 10.10 52.15
N ASP A 193 38.46 10.72 52.92
CA ASP A 193 39.62 11.41 52.38
C ASP A 193 40.81 10.45 52.32
N ASP A 194 40.95 9.77 51.20
CA ASP A 194 42.08 8.87 50.91
C ASP A 194 43.25 9.64 50.28
N ARG A 195 44.39 8.98 50.07
CA ARG A 195 45.53 9.57 49.34
C ARG A 195 45.65 8.97 47.96
N ILE A 196 45.89 9.83 46.96
CA ILE A 196 45.99 9.45 45.56
C ILE A 196 47.20 10.11 44.89
N THR A 197 47.78 9.39 43.93
CA THR A 197 48.75 9.93 42.99
C THR A 197 48.11 9.90 41.60
N ILE A 198 47.93 11.06 40.98
CA ILE A 198 47.31 11.21 39.66
C ILE A 198 48.03 12.28 38.86
N ASP A 199 48.23 12.01 37.57
CA ASP A 199 48.81 12.94 36.60
C ASP A 199 47.74 13.28 35.56
N LEU A 200 47.40 14.57 35.46
CA LEU A 200 46.40 15.10 34.57
C LEU A 200 47.08 16.01 33.55
N SER A 201 47.18 15.55 32.30
CA SER A 201 47.83 16.28 31.20
C SER A 201 46.85 16.61 30.09
N ASN A 202 46.72 17.89 29.73
CA ASN A 202 45.87 18.38 28.64
C ASN A 202 44.40 17.87 28.70
N VAL A 203 43.81 17.89 29.90
CA VAL A 203 42.43 17.44 30.14
C VAL A 203 41.47 18.61 30.31
N THR A 204 40.22 18.41 29.89
CA THR A 204 39.11 19.33 30.20
C THR A 204 38.64 19.16 31.65
N LEU A 205 37.89 20.13 32.17
CA LEU A 205 37.33 20.08 33.52
C LEU A 205 36.53 18.80 33.79
N ASP A 206 35.67 18.41 32.86
CA ASP A 206 34.86 17.19 32.97
C ASP A 206 35.75 15.94 33.01
N GLN A 207 36.70 15.84 32.09
CA GLN A 207 37.67 14.73 32.06
C GLN A 207 38.50 14.62 33.34
N ALA A 208 38.92 15.75 33.91
CA ALA A 208 39.68 15.79 35.16
C ALA A 208 38.84 15.32 36.35
N LEU A 209 37.61 15.83 36.49
CA LEU A 209 36.70 15.43 37.57
C LEU A 209 36.30 13.96 37.43
N ALA A 210 36.05 13.47 36.22
CA ALA A 210 35.77 12.07 35.93
C ALA A 210 36.97 11.15 36.25
N ALA A 211 38.19 11.55 35.88
CA ALA A 211 39.40 10.78 36.17
C ALA A 211 39.64 10.63 37.69
N VAL A 212 39.50 11.73 38.44
CA VAL A 212 39.64 11.70 39.91
C VAL A 212 38.50 10.91 40.56
N SER A 213 37.27 11.04 40.06
CA SER A 213 36.10 10.29 40.52
C SER A 213 36.29 8.79 40.38
N ASN A 214 36.66 8.35 39.19
CA ASN A 214 36.89 6.94 38.88
C ASN A 214 38.04 6.34 39.70
N ALA A 215 39.12 7.10 39.89
CA ALA A 215 40.27 6.63 40.67
C ALA A 215 40.00 6.54 42.17
N THR A 216 39.05 7.32 42.69
CA THR A 216 38.74 7.42 44.13
C THR A 216 37.43 6.73 44.52
N ARG A 217 36.74 6.08 43.58
CA ARG A 217 35.39 5.50 43.76
C ARG A 217 34.40 6.51 44.35
N ASN A 218 34.48 7.73 43.86
CA ASN A 218 33.53 8.80 44.17
C ASN A 218 32.85 9.21 42.86
N PHE A 219 31.71 9.88 42.96
CA PHE A 219 31.12 10.59 41.84
C PHE A 219 30.88 12.05 42.25
N TYR A 220 30.78 12.92 41.26
CA TYR A 220 30.45 14.32 41.47
C TYR A 220 29.09 14.63 40.84
N LYS A 221 28.36 15.59 41.43
CA LYS A 221 27.10 16.12 40.89
C LYS A 221 27.08 17.63 41.03
N VAL A 222 26.60 18.32 40.01
CA VAL A 222 26.35 19.77 40.08
C VAL A 222 25.06 19.98 40.87
N THR A 223 25.15 20.61 42.04
CA THR A 223 24.01 20.82 42.95
C THR A 223 23.44 22.25 42.85
N ALA A 224 24.26 23.21 42.43
CA ALA A 224 23.84 24.59 42.19
C ALA A 224 24.74 25.23 41.13
N GLN A 225 24.41 26.44 40.69
CA GLN A 225 25.26 27.19 39.76
C GLN A 225 26.69 27.26 40.28
N ARG A 226 27.63 26.75 39.47
CA ARG A 226 29.06 26.67 39.80
C ARG A 226 29.39 25.90 41.09
N THR A 227 28.53 25.00 41.57
CA THR A 227 28.74 24.24 42.80
C THR A 227 28.66 22.74 42.54
N ILE A 228 29.72 22.01 42.88
CA ILE A 228 29.79 20.56 42.77
C ILE A 228 29.77 19.92 44.17
N THR A 229 29.04 18.82 44.29
CA THR A 229 29.06 17.96 45.48
C THR A 229 29.77 16.66 45.13
N VAL A 230 30.77 16.29 45.92
CA VAL A 230 31.51 15.01 45.77
C VAL A 230 30.96 14.00 46.78
N VAL A 231 30.59 12.83 46.27
CA VAL A 231 29.85 11.81 47.01
C VAL A 231 30.49 10.42 46.79
N PRO A 232 30.55 9.55 47.81
CA PRO A 232 30.99 8.17 47.63
C PRO A 232 30.10 7.39 46.66
N ASP A 233 30.71 6.62 45.76
CA ASP A 233 30.00 5.79 44.80
C ASP A 233 29.39 4.55 45.48
N THR A 234 28.18 4.73 45.99
CA THR A 234 27.37 3.65 46.56
C THR A 234 25.97 3.66 45.96
N ALA A 235 25.35 2.49 45.81
CA ALA A 235 24.01 2.37 45.27
C ALA A 235 22.94 3.18 46.06
N ALA A 236 23.16 3.39 47.35
CA ALA A 236 22.29 4.23 48.19
C ALA A 236 22.46 5.71 47.85
N LYS A 237 23.70 6.20 47.74
CA LYS A 237 24.01 7.60 47.43
C LYS A 237 23.71 7.97 45.98
N ARG A 238 23.90 7.05 45.03
CA ARG A 238 23.45 7.21 43.66
C ARG A 238 21.94 7.45 43.59
N ARG A 239 21.12 6.67 44.30
CA ARG A 239 19.67 6.91 44.37
C ARG A 239 19.26 8.23 45.04
N GLU A 240 20.11 8.79 45.90
CA GLU A 240 19.83 10.05 46.63
C GLU A 240 20.21 11.28 45.80
N TYR A 241 21.33 11.24 45.06
CA TYR A 241 21.89 12.37 44.33
C TYR A 241 21.74 12.31 42.81
N GLU A 242 21.42 11.15 42.22
CA GLU A 242 21.09 11.05 40.80
C GLU A 242 19.69 11.62 40.57
N GLU A 243 19.62 12.61 39.68
CA GLU A 243 18.36 13.18 39.25
C GLU A 243 17.65 12.19 38.33
N GLU A 244 16.44 11.81 38.72
CA GLU A 244 15.54 11.08 37.84
C GLU A 244 14.70 12.09 37.05
N VAL A 245 14.73 11.98 35.74
CA VAL A 245 13.84 12.72 34.86
C VAL A 245 12.67 11.84 34.48
N VAL A 246 11.48 12.44 34.43
CA VAL A 246 10.27 11.78 33.93
C VAL A 246 10.01 12.31 32.53
N ARG A 247 9.96 11.42 31.55
CA ARG A 247 9.66 11.78 30.17
C ARG A 247 8.63 10.84 29.57
N THR A 248 7.64 11.44 28.90
CA THR A 248 6.61 10.71 28.16
C THR A 248 6.98 10.70 26.68
N PHE A 249 6.97 9.50 26.09
CA PHE A 249 7.17 9.27 24.66
C PHE A 249 5.85 8.82 24.04
N TYR A 250 5.47 9.46 22.94
CA TYR A 250 4.28 9.10 22.16
C TYR A 250 4.73 8.25 20.97
N LEU A 251 4.08 7.11 20.77
CA LEU A 251 4.38 6.17 19.69
C LEU A 251 3.34 6.34 18.56
N SER A 252 3.81 6.43 17.33
CA SER A 252 2.95 6.61 16.15
C SER A 252 2.68 5.30 15.40
N ASN A 253 3.68 4.43 15.31
CA ASN A 253 3.72 3.23 14.48
C ASN A 253 4.06 1.95 15.27
N ALA A 254 4.91 2.06 16.28
CA ALA A 254 5.38 0.92 17.08
C ALA A 254 4.31 0.40 18.05
N ASP A 255 4.37 -0.91 18.34
CA ASP A 255 3.52 -1.52 19.37
C ASP A 255 4.02 -1.18 20.77
N LEU A 256 3.12 -0.73 21.64
CA LEU A 256 3.45 -0.28 22.99
C LEU A 256 4.07 -1.40 23.83
N LYS A 257 3.54 -2.62 23.73
CA LYS A 257 4.00 -3.75 24.55
C LYS A 257 5.38 -4.21 24.10
N GLU A 258 5.58 -4.39 22.80
CA GLU A 258 6.87 -4.74 22.21
C GLU A 258 7.95 -3.71 22.56
N THR A 259 7.61 -2.42 22.48
CA THR A 259 8.53 -1.32 22.83
C THR A 259 8.91 -1.36 24.31
N ILE A 260 7.95 -1.60 25.22
CA ILE A 260 8.23 -1.68 26.67
C ILE A 260 9.13 -2.88 26.98
N ASP A 261 8.86 -4.04 26.39
CA ASP A 261 9.65 -5.25 26.61
C ASP A 261 11.08 -5.06 26.10
N LEU A 262 11.25 -4.41 24.95
CA LEU A 262 12.57 -4.06 24.41
C LEU A 262 13.33 -3.08 25.31
N LEU A 263 12.69 -2.01 25.78
CA LEU A 263 13.32 -1.03 26.67
C LEU A 263 13.75 -1.63 28.02
N ARG A 264 12.97 -2.57 28.55
CA ARG A 264 13.32 -3.32 29.77
C ARG A 264 14.57 -4.18 29.59
N ILE A 265 14.72 -4.81 28.42
CA ILE A 265 15.85 -5.71 28.13
C ILE A 265 17.12 -4.90 27.80
N VAL A 266 17.00 -3.86 26.97
CA VAL A 266 18.15 -3.14 26.42
C VAL A 266 18.67 -2.04 27.35
N VAL A 267 17.78 -1.33 28.05
CA VAL A 267 18.16 -0.16 28.88
C VAL A 267 18.05 -0.46 30.40
N ASP A 268 17.64 -1.67 30.78
CA ASP A 268 17.25 -2.03 32.17
C ASP A 268 16.30 -0.98 32.79
N ALA A 269 15.38 -0.46 31.96
CA ALA A 269 14.42 0.54 32.37
C ALA A 269 13.31 -0.12 33.20
N ARG A 270 13.40 -0.01 34.53
CA ARG A 270 12.48 -0.69 35.47
C ARG A 270 11.18 0.09 35.71
N ARG A 271 11.22 1.40 35.60
CA ARG A 271 10.11 2.31 35.93
C ARG A 271 9.48 2.87 34.66
N ILE A 272 8.77 2.00 33.94
CA ILE A 272 8.00 2.37 32.74
C ILE A 272 6.51 2.22 33.04
N ALA A 273 5.75 3.28 32.77
CA ALA A 273 4.29 3.30 32.89
C ALA A 273 3.66 3.40 31.49
N PRO A 274 2.87 2.39 31.03
CA PRO A 274 2.14 2.48 29.77
C PRO A 274 0.91 3.39 29.90
N LEU A 275 0.70 4.24 28.91
CA LEU A 275 -0.51 5.04 28.69
C LEU A 275 -1.20 4.52 27.41
N THR A 276 -2.02 3.47 27.59
CA THR A 276 -2.70 2.78 26.48
C THR A 276 -3.68 3.68 25.72
N ALA A 277 -4.29 4.66 26.38
CA ALA A 277 -5.27 5.56 25.76
C ALA A 277 -4.68 6.48 24.68
N THR A 278 -3.39 6.83 24.79
CA THR A 278 -2.71 7.76 23.88
C THR A 278 -1.52 7.11 23.17
N ASN A 279 -1.44 5.78 23.17
CA ASN A 279 -0.30 5.00 22.69
C ASN A 279 1.05 5.60 23.12
N ALA A 280 1.19 5.87 24.41
CA ALA A 280 2.37 6.53 24.97
C ALA A 280 2.96 5.70 26.11
N LEU A 281 4.24 5.91 26.39
CA LEU A 281 4.90 5.36 27.57
C LEU A 281 5.61 6.47 28.33
N THR A 282 5.54 6.43 29.65
CA THR A 282 6.27 7.35 30.53
C THR A 282 7.41 6.59 31.18
N ILE A 283 8.64 7.10 31.00
CA ILE A 283 9.86 6.56 31.62
C ILE A 283 10.28 7.50 32.74
N LYS A 284 10.58 6.93 33.91
CA LYS A 284 11.25 7.64 34.99
C LYS A 284 12.61 7.01 35.25
N ASP A 285 13.69 7.67 34.83
CA ASP A 285 15.05 7.18 35.02
C ASP A 285 16.07 8.34 34.95
N THR A 286 17.36 8.04 35.06
CA THR A 286 18.46 8.98 34.82
C THR A 286 18.39 9.59 33.41
N PRO A 287 18.81 10.86 33.22
CA PRO A 287 18.71 11.56 31.94
C PRO A 287 19.42 10.83 30.79
N GLU A 288 20.56 10.20 31.06
CA GLU A 288 21.32 9.41 30.07
C GLU A 288 20.52 8.19 29.59
N ARG A 289 19.87 7.45 30.50
CA ARG A 289 19.04 6.28 30.15
C ARG A 289 17.76 6.69 29.44
N VAL A 290 17.13 7.79 29.84
CA VAL A 290 15.97 8.34 29.15
C VAL A 290 16.33 8.81 27.74
N ALA A 291 17.52 9.38 27.54
CA ALA A 291 18.02 9.73 26.21
C ALA A 291 18.32 8.49 25.35
N ALA A 292 18.94 7.45 25.93
CA ALA A 292 19.17 6.17 25.27
C ALA A 292 17.84 5.50 24.85
N ALA A 293 16.86 5.46 25.75
CA ALA A 293 15.51 4.98 25.45
C ALA A 293 14.86 5.78 24.33
N GLY A 294 15.02 7.11 24.31
CA GLY A 294 14.53 7.97 23.25
C GLY A 294 15.10 7.64 21.88
N ARG A 295 16.41 7.40 21.77
CA ARG A 295 17.05 6.96 20.51
C ARG A 295 16.51 5.62 20.02
N ILE A 296 16.33 4.66 20.94
CA ILE A 296 15.78 3.34 20.60
C ILE A 296 14.34 3.45 20.13
N ILE A 297 13.51 4.24 20.82
CA ILE A 297 12.12 4.48 20.41
C ILE A 297 12.08 5.11 19.01
N GLN A 298 12.93 6.11 18.73
CA GLN A 298 12.99 6.74 17.41
C GLN A 298 13.39 5.75 16.30
N ALA A 299 14.30 4.82 16.59
CA ALA A 299 14.72 3.80 15.62
C ALA A 299 13.62 2.75 15.34
N ILE A 300 12.76 2.46 16.31
CA ILE A 300 11.69 1.45 16.21
C ILE A 300 10.37 2.03 15.71
N ASP A 301 10.06 3.30 16.05
CA ASP A 301 8.78 3.96 15.74
C ASP A 301 8.67 4.42 14.27
N LYS A 302 9.06 3.53 13.34
CA LYS A 302 9.01 3.77 11.90
C LYS A 302 7.73 3.21 11.29
N ALA A 303 7.25 3.86 10.24
CA ALA A 303 6.12 3.35 9.49
C ALA A 303 6.44 1.98 8.87
N ARG A 304 5.52 1.04 8.99
CA ARG A 304 5.65 -0.29 8.36
C ARG A 304 5.61 -0.14 6.84
N PRO A 305 6.39 -0.96 6.09
CA PRO A 305 6.27 -1.03 4.65
C PRO A 305 4.86 -1.39 4.21
N GLU A 306 4.44 -0.86 3.07
CA GLU A 306 3.14 -1.13 2.48
C GLU A 306 3.30 -1.60 1.04
N VAL A 307 2.57 -2.66 0.70
CA VAL A 307 2.62 -3.30 -0.61
C VAL A 307 1.21 -3.39 -1.18
N VAL A 308 1.07 -3.08 -2.46
CA VAL A 308 -0.10 -3.38 -3.27
C VAL A 308 0.22 -4.63 -4.08
N ILE A 309 -0.68 -5.60 -4.08
CA ILE A 309 -0.56 -6.83 -4.84
C ILE A 309 -1.67 -6.85 -5.87
N ASP A 310 -1.27 -6.92 -7.13
CA ASP A 310 -2.15 -7.14 -8.27
C ASP A 310 -2.16 -8.63 -8.60
N VAL A 311 -3.36 -9.21 -8.64
CA VAL A 311 -3.56 -10.63 -8.97
C VAL A 311 -4.37 -10.69 -10.25
N GLU A 312 -3.87 -11.34 -11.29
CA GLU A 312 -4.57 -11.48 -12.55
C GLU A 312 -4.91 -12.96 -12.80
N LEU A 313 -6.20 -13.26 -12.87
CA LEU A 313 -6.71 -14.58 -13.23
C LEU A 313 -7.40 -14.50 -14.59
N LEU A 314 -6.85 -15.23 -15.56
CA LEU A 314 -7.41 -15.40 -16.88
C LEU A 314 -7.89 -16.84 -17.07
N GLU A 315 -9.16 -17.03 -17.39
CA GLU A 315 -9.74 -18.32 -17.78
C GLU A 315 -10.32 -18.22 -19.20
N VAL A 316 -9.91 -19.13 -20.08
CA VAL A 316 -10.42 -19.26 -21.44
C VAL A 316 -11.06 -20.64 -21.57
N ASN A 317 -12.35 -20.68 -21.90
CA ASN A 317 -13.10 -21.90 -22.16
C ASN A 317 -13.58 -21.92 -23.60
N ARG A 318 -13.20 -22.95 -24.35
CA ARG A 318 -13.63 -23.13 -25.74
C ARG A 318 -14.23 -24.51 -25.96
N THR A 319 -15.44 -24.57 -26.49
CA THR A 319 -16.14 -25.81 -26.81
C THR A 319 -16.43 -25.85 -28.30
N LYS A 320 -15.83 -26.81 -29.01
CA LYS A 320 -16.10 -27.09 -30.42
C LYS A 320 -16.92 -28.36 -30.52
N LEU A 321 -18.06 -28.28 -31.19
CA LEU A 321 -18.90 -29.41 -31.52
C LEU A 321 -19.00 -29.53 -33.04
N LEU A 322 -18.69 -30.71 -33.57
CA LEU A 322 -18.92 -31.08 -34.95
C LEU A 322 -19.75 -32.35 -34.98
N GLU A 323 -20.93 -32.28 -35.57
CA GLU A 323 -21.84 -33.38 -35.72
C GLU A 323 -22.34 -33.46 -37.16
N TYR A 324 -22.16 -34.64 -37.77
CA TYR A 324 -22.67 -34.90 -39.11
C TYR A 324 -23.03 -36.37 -39.29
N GLY A 325 -24.08 -36.64 -40.07
CA GLY A 325 -24.45 -38.01 -40.46
C GLY A 325 -25.94 -38.29 -40.41
N LEU A 326 -26.31 -39.54 -40.75
CA LEU A 326 -27.68 -40.02 -40.70
C LEU A 326 -28.08 -40.39 -39.26
N GLN A 327 -29.23 -39.89 -38.82
CA GLN A 327 -29.84 -40.23 -37.54
C GLN A 327 -31.24 -40.79 -37.76
N LEU A 328 -31.53 -41.93 -37.12
CA LEU A 328 -32.87 -42.51 -37.06
C LEU A 328 -33.56 -41.99 -35.80
N ALA A 329 -34.64 -41.20 -35.94
CA ALA A 329 -35.50 -40.83 -34.82
C ALA A 329 -36.61 -41.87 -34.64
N SER A 330 -36.75 -42.35 -33.40
CA SER A 330 -37.97 -43.02 -32.93
C SER A 330 -38.67 -42.12 -31.90
N PRO A 331 -40.01 -42.05 -31.85
CA PRO A 331 -40.71 -41.32 -30.81
C PRO A 331 -40.48 -41.97 -29.42
N GLY A 332 -39.72 -41.32 -28.54
CA GLY A 332 -39.77 -41.57 -27.07
C GLY A 332 -38.50 -42.04 -26.34
N SER A 333 -37.36 -42.38 -26.96
CA SER A 333 -36.11 -42.77 -26.24
C SER A 333 -34.90 -42.84 -27.20
N PRO A 334 -33.62 -42.69 -26.73
CA PRO A 334 -32.44 -42.75 -27.59
C PRO A 334 -32.10 -44.21 -27.90
N GLY A 335 -32.45 -44.65 -29.11
CA GLY A 335 -32.10 -45.96 -29.66
C GLY A 335 -32.97 -46.37 -30.84
N ILE A 336 -32.57 -47.43 -31.53
CA ILE A 336 -33.39 -48.11 -32.53
C ILE A 336 -34.32 -49.07 -31.79
N ASN A 337 -35.42 -48.55 -31.25
CA ASN A 337 -36.51 -49.39 -30.74
C ASN A 337 -37.54 -49.60 -31.85
N GLY A 338 -37.37 -50.68 -32.61
CA GLY A 338 -38.42 -51.26 -33.42
C GLY A 338 -38.99 -52.46 -32.66
N THR A 339 -40.23 -52.36 -32.18
CA THR A 339 -40.97 -53.53 -31.70
C THR A 339 -41.65 -54.17 -32.90
N ALA A 340 -41.18 -55.33 -33.34
CA ALA A 340 -42.00 -56.22 -34.17
C ALA A 340 -43.01 -56.90 -33.24
N ASP A 341 -44.14 -56.23 -32.99
CA ASP A 341 -45.24 -56.83 -32.26
C ASP A 341 -46.19 -57.50 -33.25
N ILE A 342 -46.45 -58.78 -33.04
CA ILE A 342 -47.46 -59.51 -33.79
C ILE A 342 -48.75 -59.26 -33.02
N ASN A 343 -49.57 -58.29 -33.46
CA ASN A 343 -50.82 -57.94 -32.81
C ASN A 343 -51.68 -59.19 -32.57
N ARG A 344 -51.64 -59.72 -31.34
CA ARG A 344 -52.25 -61.01 -30.98
C ARG A 344 -53.75 -60.93 -30.79
N ASP A 345 -54.33 -59.73 -30.75
CA ASP A 345 -55.75 -59.55 -30.42
C ASP A 345 -56.70 -59.86 -31.60
N LYS A 346 -56.17 -60.22 -32.78
CA LYS A 346 -56.99 -60.60 -33.96
C LYS A 346 -56.44 -61.77 -34.79
N PHE A 347 -55.86 -62.79 -34.15
CA PHE A 347 -55.56 -64.07 -34.84
C PHE A 347 -56.75 -65.03 -34.74
N THR A 348 -57.65 -65.00 -35.73
CA THR A 348 -58.65 -66.05 -35.96
C THR A 348 -58.09 -67.15 -36.86
N LEU A 349 -58.59 -68.39 -36.75
CA LEU A 349 -58.14 -69.53 -37.57
C LEU A 349 -58.25 -69.29 -39.09
N GLU A 350 -59.12 -68.38 -39.50
CA GLU A 350 -59.36 -67.99 -40.89
C GLU A 350 -58.22 -67.13 -41.48
N ASN A 351 -57.47 -66.42 -40.62
CA ASN A 351 -56.30 -65.64 -41.05
C ASN A 351 -55.05 -66.51 -41.24
N LEU A 352 -55.01 -67.73 -40.68
CA LEU A 352 -53.86 -68.65 -40.79
C LEU A 352 -53.77 -69.36 -42.15
N THR A 353 -54.88 -69.54 -42.84
CA THR A 353 -54.92 -70.20 -44.16
C THR A 353 -54.66 -69.23 -45.32
N ASN A 354 -54.69 -67.92 -45.07
CA ASN A 354 -54.43 -66.85 -46.03
C ASN A 354 -53.26 -65.95 -45.60
N LEU A 355 -52.24 -66.50 -44.94
CA LEU A 355 -50.98 -65.80 -44.73
C LEU A 355 -50.24 -65.65 -46.08
N SER A 356 -50.51 -64.54 -46.76
CA SER A 356 -49.74 -64.07 -47.90
C SER A 356 -48.37 -63.54 -47.43
N GLN A 357 -47.36 -63.52 -48.33
CA GLN A 357 -46.04 -62.92 -48.10
C GLN A 357 -46.06 -61.41 -47.72
N SER A 358 -47.25 -60.81 -47.60
CA SER A 358 -47.49 -59.38 -47.37
C SER A 358 -47.86 -58.99 -45.94
N ASP A 359 -48.16 -59.92 -45.02
CA ASP A 359 -48.66 -59.57 -43.68
C ASP A 359 -47.53 -59.40 -42.64
N ILE A 360 -46.62 -58.46 -42.93
CA ILE A 360 -45.72 -57.87 -41.92
C ILE A 360 -46.24 -56.45 -41.66
N ILE A 361 -47.01 -56.28 -40.58
CA ILE A 361 -47.49 -54.96 -40.16
C ILE A 361 -46.37 -54.27 -39.36
N LEU A 362 -45.54 -53.50 -40.07
CA LEU A 362 -44.47 -52.72 -39.46
C LEU A 362 -45.03 -51.35 -39.02
N THR A 363 -45.42 -51.24 -37.75
CA THR A 363 -45.86 -49.97 -37.15
C THR A 363 -44.66 -49.24 -36.55
N ASN A 364 -44.68 -47.89 -36.61
CA ASN A 364 -43.66 -47.01 -36.03
C ASN A 364 -42.28 -47.03 -36.74
N LEU A 365 -42.26 -46.83 -38.07
CA LEU A 365 -41.01 -46.65 -38.83
C LEU A 365 -40.22 -45.43 -38.30
N PRO A 366 -38.94 -45.59 -37.95
CA PRO A 366 -38.12 -44.47 -37.50
C PRO A 366 -37.94 -43.47 -38.65
N ALA A 367 -38.16 -42.19 -38.36
CA ALA A 367 -37.93 -41.13 -39.32
C ALA A 367 -36.42 -40.95 -39.53
N LEU A 368 -35.97 -40.99 -40.79
CA LEU A 368 -34.58 -40.76 -41.18
C LEU A 368 -34.36 -39.27 -41.45
N TYR A 369 -33.41 -38.64 -40.77
CA TYR A 369 -32.97 -37.29 -41.09
C TYR A 369 -31.44 -37.20 -41.06
N TYR A 370 -30.91 -36.28 -41.86
CA TYR A 370 -29.49 -36.00 -41.91
C TYR A 370 -29.18 -34.78 -41.04
N ARG A 371 -28.31 -34.96 -40.05
CA ARG A 371 -27.94 -33.91 -39.10
C ARG A 371 -26.61 -33.29 -39.54
N LEU A 372 -26.56 -31.96 -39.58
CA LEU A 372 -25.38 -31.16 -39.88
C LEU A 372 -25.31 -30.03 -38.86
N LEU A 373 -24.41 -30.14 -37.89
CA LEU A 373 -24.23 -29.16 -36.84
C LEU A 373 -22.75 -28.90 -36.61
N LYS A 374 -22.37 -27.62 -36.64
CA LYS A 374 -21.05 -27.17 -36.21
C LYS A 374 -21.26 -26.01 -35.24
N SER A 375 -20.78 -26.15 -34.00
CA SER A 375 -20.80 -25.12 -32.97
C SER A 375 -19.38 -24.85 -32.50
N ASP A 376 -19.05 -23.58 -32.26
CA ASP A 376 -17.77 -23.14 -31.67
C ASP A 376 -18.11 -22.04 -30.67
N SER A 377 -18.07 -22.40 -29.38
CA SER A 377 -18.32 -21.49 -28.26
C SER A 377 -16.98 -21.10 -27.65
N ASN A 378 -16.76 -19.82 -27.38
CA ASN A 378 -15.54 -19.32 -26.76
C ASN A 378 -15.88 -18.28 -25.69
N THR A 379 -15.43 -18.52 -24.46
CA THR A 379 -15.67 -17.68 -23.29
C THR A 379 -14.34 -17.29 -22.67
N ARG A 380 -14.16 -16.01 -22.37
CA ARG A 380 -12.97 -15.48 -21.68
C ARG A 380 -13.38 -14.73 -20.43
N THR A 381 -12.83 -15.12 -19.29
CA THR A 381 -13.04 -14.50 -17.99
C THR A 381 -11.72 -13.92 -17.50
N LEU A 382 -11.71 -12.64 -17.14
CA LEU A 382 -10.56 -11.96 -16.55
C LEU A 382 -10.98 -11.37 -15.20
N ALA A 383 -10.27 -11.72 -14.14
CA ALA A 383 -10.40 -11.09 -12.83
C ALA A 383 -9.07 -10.44 -12.44
N ASN A 384 -9.10 -9.15 -12.08
CA ASN A 384 -7.93 -8.39 -11.63
C ASN A 384 -8.19 -7.72 -10.27
N PRO A 385 -8.26 -8.48 -9.16
CA PRO A 385 -8.32 -7.90 -7.83
C PRO A 385 -6.98 -7.30 -7.40
N GLN A 386 -7.05 -6.13 -6.74
CA GLN A 386 -5.91 -5.44 -6.16
C GLN A 386 -6.06 -5.38 -4.63
N LEU A 387 -5.00 -5.71 -3.90
CA LEU A 387 -5.00 -5.70 -2.44
C LEU A 387 -3.84 -4.86 -1.92
N ARG A 388 -4.12 -3.87 -1.07
CA ARG A 388 -3.09 -3.13 -0.32
C ARG A 388 -3.03 -3.64 1.10
N THR A 389 -1.83 -3.96 1.59
CA THR A 389 -1.63 -4.34 2.99
C THR A 389 -0.25 -3.94 3.49
N SER A 390 -0.10 -3.86 4.81
CA SER A 390 1.18 -3.62 5.48
C SER A 390 1.97 -4.90 5.65
N GLU A 391 3.28 -4.76 5.83
CA GLU A 391 4.18 -5.88 6.05
C GLU A 391 3.76 -6.74 7.25
N GLY A 392 3.72 -8.06 7.07
CA GLY A 392 3.42 -9.04 8.12
C GLY A 392 1.95 -9.13 8.51
N VAL A 393 1.06 -8.33 7.92
CA VAL A 393 -0.38 -8.37 8.19
C VAL A 393 -1.10 -9.15 7.08
N ALA A 394 -1.82 -10.21 7.48
CA ALA A 394 -2.62 -11.00 6.57
C ALA A 394 -3.83 -10.18 6.07
N ALA A 395 -3.92 -10.02 4.75
CA ALA A 395 -5.06 -9.41 4.07
C ALA A 395 -5.88 -10.49 3.38
N GLN A 396 -7.20 -10.38 3.50
CA GLN A 396 -8.14 -11.29 2.85
C GLN A 396 -9.12 -10.50 1.98
N ALA A 397 -9.37 -10.98 0.76
CA ALA A 397 -10.39 -10.46 -0.14
C ALA A 397 -11.27 -11.61 -0.63
N ARG A 398 -12.59 -11.40 -0.57
CA ARG A 398 -13.60 -12.40 -0.93
C ARG A 398 -14.56 -11.73 -1.92
N PHE A 399 -14.51 -12.14 -3.17
CA PHE A 399 -15.37 -11.64 -4.24
C PHE A 399 -16.27 -12.76 -4.69
N GLY A 400 -17.59 -12.59 -4.70
CA GLY A 400 -18.46 -13.69 -5.09
C GLY A 400 -19.90 -13.57 -4.63
N GLU A 401 -20.63 -14.67 -4.78
CA GLU A 401 -22.02 -14.84 -4.40
C GLU A 401 -22.18 -16.03 -3.45
N GLN A 402 -23.27 -16.06 -2.71
CA GLN A 402 -23.62 -17.19 -1.83
C GLN A 402 -24.75 -17.99 -2.44
N VAL A 403 -24.47 -19.23 -2.83
CA VAL A 403 -25.47 -20.14 -3.39
C VAL A 403 -26.02 -21.04 -2.27
N PRO A 404 -27.34 -21.04 -2.02
CA PRO A 404 -27.96 -21.94 -1.06
C PRO A 404 -28.00 -23.38 -1.61
N VAL A 405 -27.43 -24.31 -0.86
CA VAL A 405 -27.49 -25.75 -1.11
C VAL A 405 -28.51 -26.36 -0.15
N PRO A 406 -29.61 -26.96 -0.64
CA PRO A 406 -30.57 -27.60 0.23
C PRO A 406 -29.98 -28.89 0.83
N VAL A 407 -30.00 -29.00 2.16
CA VAL A 407 -29.62 -30.19 2.91
C VAL A 407 -30.86 -30.76 3.58
N THR A 408 -31.25 -31.97 3.19
CA THR A 408 -32.41 -32.66 3.75
C THR A 408 -31.97 -33.66 4.80
N THR A 409 -32.39 -33.46 6.05
CA THR A 409 -32.22 -34.46 7.12
C THR A 409 -33.59 -35.02 7.48
N PHE A 410 -33.65 -36.29 7.87
CA PHE A 410 -34.90 -36.91 8.30
C PHE A 410 -34.96 -36.92 9.84
N ALA A 411 -36.03 -36.39 10.41
CA ALA A 411 -36.31 -36.37 11.85
C ALA A 411 -37.46 -37.34 12.21
N PRO A 412 -37.54 -37.85 13.45
CA PRO A 412 -38.55 -38.81 13.83
C PRO A 412 -39.77 -38.05 14.33
N ILE A 413 -40.96 -38.48 13.93
CA ILE A 413 -42.22 -37.79 14.27
C ILE A 413 -42.49 -37.85 15.79
N ALA A 414 -41.91 -38.84 16.48
CA ALA A 414 -41.93 -38.98 17.93
C ALA A 414 -40.56 -39.48 18.44
N THR A 415 -40.20 -39.12 19.68
CA THR A 415 -38.95 -39.54 20.33
C THR A 415 -38.80 -41.07 20.32
N GLY A 416 -37.74 -41.57 19.69
CA GLY A 416 -37.48 -43.02 19.54
C GLY A 416 -38.08 -43.68 18.28
N GLY A 417 -38.75 -42.92 17.40
CA GLY A 417 -39.30 -43.40 16.14
C GLY A 417 -38.31 -43.44 14.98
N VAL A 418 -38.75 -44.02 13.85
CA VAL A 418 -38.00 -44.00 12.58
C VAL A 418 -37.97 -42.59 11.97
N GLN A 419 -36.80 -42.22 11.44
CA GLN A 419 -36.57 -40.94 10.78
C GLN A 419 -37.39 -40.86 9.48
N GLN A 420 -38.54 -40.17 9.51
CA GLN A 420 -39.48 -40.12 8.38
C GLN A 420 -39.85 -38.71 7.94
N GLN A 421 -39.68 -37.68 8.77
CA GLN A 421 -40.02 -36.31 8.41
C GLN A 421 -38.83 -35.61 7.74
N PRO A 422 -38.90 -35.28 6.43
CA PRO A 422 -37.85 -34.51 5.79
C PRO A 422 -37.87 -33.06 6.29
N ILE A 423 -36.75 -32.63 6.87
CA ILE A 423 -36.47 -31.24 7.22
C ILE A 423 -35.46 -30.74 6.19
N THR A 424 -35.90 -29.86 5.30
CA THR A 424 -35.03 -29.17 4.34
C THR A 424 -34.45 -27.93 5.01
N SER A 425 -33.12 -27.84 5.05
CA SER A 425 -32.38 -26.65 5.49
C SER A 425 -31.53 -26.13 4.32
N PHE A 426 -31.16 -24.85 4.32
CA PHE A 426 -30.30 -24.28 3.27
C PHE A 426 -28.92 -23.95 3.86
N GLN A 427 -27.88 -24.59 3.32
CA GLN A 427 -26.49 -24.28 3.64
C GLN A 427 -25.92 -23.38 2.54
N TYR A 428 -25.44 -22.20 2.88
CA TYR A 428 -24.87 -21.28 1.89
C TYR A 428 -23.42 -21.61 1.62
N GLN A 429 -23.09 -21.84 0.34
CA GLN A 429 -21.73 -22.03 -0.14
C GLN A 429 -21.26 -20.76 -0.86
N ASN A 430 -20.11 -20.23 -0.45
CA ASN A 430 -19.48 -19.08 -1.12
C ASN A 430 -18.87 -19.53 -2.45
N ILE A 431 -19.32 -18.95 -3.56
CA ILE A 431 -18.70 -19.09 -4.88
C ILE A 431 -18.05 -17.78 -5.30
N GLY A 432 -16.83 -17.85 -5.84
CA GLY A 432 -16.11 -16.70 -6.37
C GLY A 432 -14.60 -16.78 -6.14
N VAL A 433 -13.93 -15.64 -5.99
CA VAL A 433 -12.48 -15.53 -5.82
C VAL A 433 -12.17 -15.12 -4.38
N ASN A 434 -11.52 -16.02 -3.64
CA ASN A 434 -11.05 -15.81 -2.29
C ASN A 434 -9.52 -15.74 -2.29
N ILE A 435 -8.96 -14.66 -1.78
CA ILE A 435 -7.52 -14.41 -1.81
C ILE A 435 -7.09 -14.05 -0.39
N ASP A 436 -6.16 -14.83 0.16
CA ASP A 436 -5.52 -14.54 1.45
C ASP A 436 -4.02 -14.33 1.17
N ILE A 437 -3.48 -13.17 1.53
CA ILE A 437 -2.10 -12.75 1.25
C ILE A 437 -1.44 -12.22 2.51
N THR A 438 -0.20 -12.62 2.76
CA THR A 438 0.66 -11.99 3.79
C THR A 438 1.99 -11.61 3.15
N PRO A 439 2.26 -10.31 2.93
CA PRO A 439 3.51 -9.87 2.34
C PRO A 439 4.58 -9.63 3.40
N ARG A 440 5.83 -9.75 2.97
CA ARG A 440 7.03 -9.40 3.71
C ARG A 440 8.02 -8.71 2.80
N THR A 441 8.44 -7.49 3.14
CA THR A 441 9.35 -6.68 2.32
C THR A 441 10.78 -6.93 2.78
N HIS A 442 11.73 -6.94 1.84
CA HIS A 442 13.16 -7.06 2.12
C HIS A 442 13.87 -5.76 1.78
N HIS A 443 15.10 -5.62 2.27
CA HIS A 443 15.93 -4.45 1.98
C HIS A 443 16.43 -4.38 0.53
N ASP A 444 16.33 -5.48 -0.22
CA ASP A 444 16.75 -5.57 -1.63
C ASP A 444 15.60 -5.25 -2.61
N ASP A 445 14.56 -4.53 -2.18
CA ASP A 445 13.32 -4.25 -2.93
C ASP A 445 12.53 -5.50 -3.39
N ASP A 446 12.81 -6.64 -2.75
CA ASP A 446 12.08 -7.88 -2.97
C ASP A 446 10.93 -8.02 -1.96
N VAL A 447 9.81 -8.57 -2.43
CA VAL A 447 8.64 -8.92 -1.62
C VAL A 447 8.47 -10.43 -1.59
N SER A 448 8.52 -11.03 -0.40
CA SER A 448 8.03 -12.39 -0.19
C SER A 448 6.54 -12.36 0.09
N LEU A 449 5.80 -13.21 -0.60
CA LEU A 449 4.35 -13.32 -0.51
C LEU A 449 3.98 -14.74 -0.12
N ALA A 450 3.31 -14.89 1.02
CA ALA A 450 2.55 -16.09 1.33
C ALA A 450 1.12 -15.90 0.80
N LEU A 451 0.74 -16.69 -0.20
CA LEU A 451 -0.51 -16.53 -0.94
C LEU A 451 -1.33 -17.82 -0.86
N LYS A 452 -2.63 -17.66 -0.59
CA LYS A 452 -3.64 -18.67 -0.80
C LYS A 452 -4.77 -18.09 -1.67
N VAL A 453 -4.96 -18.61 -2.87
CA VAL A 453 -6.06 -18.24 -3.77
C VAL A 453 -6.98 -19.44 -3.94
N VAL A 454 -8.27 -19.23 -3.72
CA VAL A 454 -9.33 -20.21 -3.95
C VAL A 454 -10.35 -19.60 -4.90
N VAL A 455 -10.50 -20.20 -6.06
CA VAL A 455 -11.49 -19.81 -7.07
C VAL A 455 -12.55 -20.90 -7.16
N THR A 456 -13.78 -20.53 -6.84
CA THR A 456 -14.95 -21.39 -6.95
C THR A 456 -15.90 -20.83 -8.00
N SER A 457 -16.37 -21.67 -8.91
CA SER A 457 -17.32 -21.30 -9.96
C SER A 457 -18.47 -22.30 -10.01
N GLN A 458 -19.66 -21.85 -10.42
CA GLN A 458 -20.80 -22.73 -10.64
C GLN A 458 -20.71 -23.33 -12.06
N LEU A 459 -20.64 -24.65 -12.15
CA LEU A 459 -20.50 -25.40 -13.41
C LEU A 459 -21.87 -25.76 -14.04
N GLY A 460 -22.96 -25.58 -13.30
CA GLY A 460 -24.33 -25.83 -13.77
C GLY A 460 -25.20 -26.52 -12.71
N THR A 461 -26.30 -27.14 -13.16
CA THR A 461 -27.15 -28.00 -12.33
C THR A 461 -26.76 -29.46 -12.54
N GLY A 462 -26.31 -30.12 -11.47
CA GLY A 462 -26.10 -31.56 -11.41
C GLY A 462 -27.40 -32.35 -11.20
N PHE A 463 -27.25 -33.58 -10.72
CA PHE A 463 -28.36 -34.50 -10.51
C PHE A 463 -29.39 -33.92 -9.52
N GLY A 464 -30.68 -33.97 -9.88
CA GLY A 464 -31.76 -33.46 -9.03
C GLY A 464 -31.90 -31.93 -8.99
N GLY A 465 -31.29 -31.20 -9.93
CA GLY A 465 -31.36 -29.72 -10.00
C GLY A 465 -30.44 -29.01 -9.00
N LEU A 466 -29.58 -29.75 -8.29
CA LEU A 466 -28.61 -29.19 -7.35
C LEU A 466 -27.42 -28.56 -8.09
N PRO A 467 -26.88 -27.42 -7.64
CA PRO A 467 -25.74 -26.80 -8.29
C PRO A 467 -24.47 -27.66 -8.14
N THR A 468 -23.64 -27.72 -9.18
CA THR A 468 -22.29 -28.27 -9.12
C THR A 468 -21.27 -27.13 -9.11
N PHE A 469 -20.20 -27.28 -8.34
CA PHE A 469 -19.17 -26.27 -8.17
C PHE A 469 -17.81 -26.79 -8.65
N GLY A 470 -17.09 -25.98 -9.43
CA GLY A 470 -15.67 -26.15 -9.68
C GLY A 470 -14.87 -25.46 -8.58
N ASN A 471 -13.77 -26.08 -8.14
CA ASN A 471 -12.85 -25.48 -7.17
C ASN A 471 -11.42 -25.53 -7.73
N ARG A 472 -10.71 -24.41 -7.62
CA ARG A 472 -9.30 -24.26 -7.99
C ARG A 472 -8.59 -23.58 -6.84
N GLU A 473 -7.67 -24.27 -6.19
CA GLU A 473 -6.97 -23.78 -5.01
C GLU A 473 -5.47 -23.80 -5.24
N ILE A 474 -4.82 -22.68 -4.94
CA ILE A 474 -3.37 -22.48 -5.07
C ILE A 474 -2.88 -21.95 -3.74
N THR A 475 -1.92 -22.65 -3.12
CA THR A 475 -1.22 -22.20 -1.92
C THR A 475 0.27 -22.22 -2.21
N THR A 476 0.92 -21.06 -2.11
CA THR A 476 2.36 -20.95 -2.41
C THR A 476 3.01 -19.83 -1.61
N ALA A 477 4.33 -19.91 -1.46
CA ALA A 477 5.16 -18.85 -0.94
C ALA A 477 6.24 -18.52 -1.98
N ILE A 478 6.25 -17.29 -2.46
CA ILE A 478 7.15 -16.84 -3.53
C ILE A 478 7.83 -15.52 -3.14
N ARG A 479 9.01 -15.26 -3.70
CA ARG A 479 9.72 -13.98 -3.57
C ARG A 479 9.86 -13.36 -4.95
N LEU A 480 9.44 -12.11 -5.09
CA LEU A 480 9.40 -11.37 -6.34
C LEU A 480 10.01 -9.99 -6.14
N ARG A 481 10.57 -9.40 -7.20
CA ARG A 481 10.99 -7.98 -7.17
C ARG A 481 9.79 -7.06 -7.27
N ASP A 482 9.97 -5.82 -6.82
CA ASP A 482 8.98 -4.76 -7.04
C ASP A 482 8.66 -4.59 -8.53
N GLY A 483 7.37 -4.62 -8.87
CA GLY A 483 6.85 -4.53 -10.24
C GLY A 483 7.07 -5.75 -11.12
N GLU A 484 7.64 -6.85 -10.61
CA GLU A 484 7.84 -8.08 -11.38
C GLU A 484 6.55 -8.90 -11.46
N THR A 485 6.04 -9.09 -12.67
CA THR A 485 4.94 -10.02 -12.93
C THR A 485 5.46 -11.44 -13.05
N ASN A 486 4.96 -12.36 -12.22
CA ASN A 486 5.30 -13.78 -12.29
C ASN A 486 4.05 -14.65 -12.48
N LEU A 487 4.20 -15.73 -13.26
CA LEU A 487 3.17 -16.73 -13.48
C LEU A 487 3.20 -17.73 -12.32
N LEU A 488 2.17 -17.68 -11.49
CA LEU A 488 2.01 -18.54 -10.31
C LEU A 488 1.62 -19.96 -10.70
N ALA A 489 0.65 -20.07 -11.62
CA ALA A 489 0.08 -21.35 -12.03
C ALA A 489 -0.55 -21.24 -13.42
N GLY A 490 -0.44 -22.32 -14.19
CA GLY A 490 -1.13 -22.50 -15.46
C GLY A 490 -1.73 -23.91 -15.53
N LEU A 491 -2.96 -24.04 -16.01
CA LEU A 491 -3.61 -25.32 -16.28
C LEU A 491 -4.24 -25.27 -17.68
N ILE A 492 -3.78 -26.14 -18.56
CA ILE A 492 -4.34 -26.36 -19.89
C ILE A 492 -4.99 -27.73 -19.89
N ARG A 493 -6.27 -27.81 -20.20
CA ARG A 493 -7.03 -29.06 -20.28
C ARG A 493 -7.74 -29.16 -21.61
N ASP A 494 -7.44 -30.22 -22.36
CA ASP A 494 -8.10 -30.55 -23.62
C ASP A 494 -8.82 -31.91 -23.49
N ASP A 495 -10.15 -31.88 -23.54
CA ASP A 495 -11.01 -33.06 -23.52
C ASP A 495 -11.63 -33.27 -24.91
N GLU A 496 -11.20 -34.32 -25.62
CA GLU A 496 -11.80 -34.72 -26.90
C GLU A 496 -12.66 -35.98 -26.75
N ARG A 497 -13.94 -35.87 -27.13
CA ARG A 497 -14.89 -36.97 -27.15
C ARG A 497 -15.39 -37.20 -28.57
N THR A 498 -15.08 -38.37 -29.13
CA THR A 498 -15.64 -38.81 -30.41
C THR A 498 -16.60 -39.96 -30.18
N THR A 499 -17.85 -39.80 -30.61
CA THR A 499 -18.90 -40.83 -30.55
C THR A 499 -19.36 -41.13 -31.97
N LEU A 500 -19.45 -42.42 -32.29
CA LEU A 500 -19.93 -42.90 -33.59
C LEU A 500 -21.15 -43.80 -33.34
N GLU A 501 -22.29 -43.42 -33.88
CA GLU A 501 -23.54 -44.18 -33.79
C GLU A 501 -24.03 -44.45 -35.21
N GLY A 502 -24.19 -45.70 -35.62
CA GLY A 502 -24.55 -46.01 -37.00
C GLY A 502 -25.35 -47.29 -37.15
N ILE A 503 -25.78 -47.55 -38.37
CA ILE A 503 -26.46 -48.81 -38.71
C ILE A 503 -25.40 -49.93 -38.69
N PRO A 504 -25.60 -51.01 -37.91
CA PRO A 504 -24.64 -52.11 -37.85
C PRO A 504 -24.42 -52.70 -39.25
N GLY A 505 -23.16 -52.97 -39.61
CA GLY A 505 -22.76 -53.47 -40.94
C GLY A 505 -22.53 -52.36 -41.98
N LEU A 506 -23.51 -51.50 -42.22
CA LEU A 506 -23.38 -50.39 -43.20
C LEU A 506 -22.39 -49.32 -42.74
N SER A 507 -22.30 -49.07 -41.43
CA SER A 507 -21.38 -48.07 -40.85
C SER A 507 -19.91 -48.49 -40.88
N ASP A 508 -19.61 -49.79 -40.97
CA ASP A 508 -18.24 -50.33 -40.99
C ASP A 508 -17.61 -50.37 -42.39
N VAL A 509 -18.40 -50.11 -43.46
CA VAL A 509 -17.90 -50.14 -44.83
C VAL A 509 -16.90 -49.00 -45.04
N PRO A 510 -15.66 -49.27 -45.51
CA PRO A 510 -14.69 -48.22 -45.78
C PRO A 510 -15.24 -47.21 -46.82
N VAL A 511 -14.87 -45.93 -46.66
CA VAL A 511 -15.29 -44.79 -47.51
C VAL A 511 -16.75 -44.35 -47.31
N ILE A 512 -17.72 -45.25 -47.48
CA ILE A 512 -19.15 -44.89 -47.46
C ILE A 512 -19.83 -45.08 -46.10
N GLY A 513 -19.24 -45.83 -45.16
CA GLY A 513 -19.86 -46.11 -43.86
C GLY A 513 -20.12 -44.86 -43.01
N ARG A 514 -19.33 -43.80 -43.21
CA ARG A 514 -19.54 -42.49 -42.58
C ARG A 514 -20.81 -41.77 -43.02
N LEU A 515 -21.39 -42.12 -44.18
CA LEU A 515 -22.69 -41.59 -44.61
C LEU A 515 -23.83 -42.25 -43.84
N PHE A 516 -23.65 -43.50 -43.40
CA PHE A 516 -24.64 -44.32 -42.66
C PHE A 516 -24.41 -44.34 -41.14
N ALA A 517 -23.59 -43.43 -40.64
CA ALA A 517 -23.31 -43.24 -39.23
C ALA A 517 -23.37 -41.75 -38.84
N ARG A 518 -23.85 -41.45 -37.64
CA ARG A 518 -23.74 -40.17 -36.95
C ARG A 518 -22.37 -40.09 -36.30
N ASN A 519 -21.56 -39.14 -36.76
CA ASN A 519 -20.29 -38.79 -36.14
C ASN A 519 -20.52 -37.57 -35.24
N HIS A 520 -20.18 -37.69 -33.97
CA HIS A 520 -20.29 -36.63 -32.98
C HIS A 520 -18.92 -36.43 -32.35
N LYS A 521 -18.25 -35.33 -32.68
CA LYS A 521 -16.95 -34.95 -32.14
C LYS A 521 -17.10 -33.67 -31.33
N GLU A 522 -16.85 -33.76 -30.04
CA GLU A 522 -16.83 -32.64 -29.10
C GLU A 522 -15.41 -32.46 -28.56
N THR A 523 -14.90 -31.23 -28.63
CA THR A 523 -13.60 -30.85 -28.07
C THR A 523 -13.81 -29.69 -27.12
N THR A 524 -13.50 -29.90 -25.84
CA THR A 524 -13.57 -28.88 -24.79
C THR A 524 -12.16 -28.54 -24.34
N GLN A 525 -11.77 -27.27 -24.49
CA GLN A 525 -10.50 -26.72 -24.06
C GLN A 525 -10.72 -25.72 -22.92
N THR A 526 -9.98 -25.88 -21.83
CA THR A 526 -10.00 -24.99 -20.67
C THR A 526 -8.57 -24.59 -20.31
N ASP A 527 -8.25 -23.31 -20.50
CA ASP A 527 -6.95 -22.74 -20.14
C ASP A 527 -7.14 -21.76 -18.98
N VAL A 528 -6.39 -21.96 -17.90
CA VAL A 528 -6.39 -21.09 -16.72
C VAL A 528 -4.96 -20.60 -16.47
N VAL A 529 -4.79 -19.29 -16.32
CA VAL A 529 -3.52 -18.65 -16.00
C VAL A 529 -3.72 -17.72 -14.82
N LEU A 530 -2.88 -17.87 -13.81
CA LEU A 530 -2.79 -16.96 -12.66
C LEU A 530 -1.43 -16.28 -12.66
N THR A 531 -1.42 -14.96 -12.72
CA THR A 531 -0.23 -14.14 -12.55
C THR A 531 -0.38 -13.20 -11.36
N LEU A 532 0.75 -12.74 -10.85
CA LEU A 532 0.80 -11.82 -9.72
C LEU A 532 1.94 -10.83 -9.89
N THR A 533 1.67 -9.58 -9.51
CA THR A 533 2.64 -8.47 -9.55
C THR A 533 2.57 -7.71 -8.23
N PRO A 534 3.64 -7.67 -7.42
CA PRO A 534 3.70 -6.81 -6.24
C PRO A 534 4.20 -5.41 -6.61
N HIS A 535 3.70 -4.41 -5.88
CA HIS A 535 4.08 -3.02 -5.99
C HIS A 535 4.32 -2.42 -4.59
N ILE A 536 5.55 -1.98 -4.30
CA ILE A 536 5.88 -1.36 -3.02
C ILE A 536 5.45 0.10 -3.04
N ILE A 537 4.51 0.47 -2.18
CA ILE A 537 4.04 1.86 -2.04
C ILE A 537 4.87 2.64 -1.03
N ARG A 538 5.37 1.94 -0.01
CA ARG A 538 6.20 2.52 1.05
C ARG A 538 7.26 1.53 1.48
N VAL A 539 8.51 1.98 1.47
CA VAL A 539 9.67 1.26 2.03
C VAL A 539 9.92 1.70 3.47
N LEU A 540 10.68 0.89 4.21
CA LEU A 540 11.17 1.26 5.54
C LEU A 540 12.24 2.34 5.39
N ASP A 541 11.98 3.54 5.91
CA ASP A 541 12.94 4.64 5.88
C ASP A 541 13.95 4.51 7.03
N LEU A 542 15.13 3.98 6.71
CA LEU A 542 16.26 3.84 7.63
C LEU A 542 17.23 5.01 7.41
N SER A 543 17.39 5.85 8.44
CA SER A 543 18.37 6.94 8.41
C SER A 543 19.76 6.45 8.81
N GLN A 544 20.81 7.19 8.45
CA GLN A 544 22.16 6.88 8.92
C GLN A 544 22.28 6.90 10.44
N ASP A 545 21.48 7.72 11.13
CA ASP A 545 21.48 7.81 12.59
C ASP A 545 20.89 6.55 13.24
N ASP A 546 19.92 5.90 12.60
CA ASP A 546 19.33 4.64 13.08
C ASP A 546 20.34 3.48 13.03
N LEU A 547 21.31 3.54 12.11
CA LEU A 547 22.34 2.51 11.94
C LEU A 547 23.58 2.73 12.82
N ARG A 548 23.65 3.85 13.57
CA ARG A 548 24.81 4.17 14.39
C ARG A 548 24.76 3.41 15.72
N PRO A 549 25.80 2.63 16.07
CA PRO A 549 25.92 2.07 17.40
C PRO A 549 26.18 3.17 18.41
N PHE A 550 25.46 3.16 19.53
CA PHE A 550 25.69 4.03 20.66
C PHE A 550 26.04 3.20 21.90
N ARG A 551 26.86 3.77 22.79
CA ARG A 551 27.22 3.11 24.05
C ARG A 551 26.15 3.39 25.09
N VAL A 552 25.60 2.33 25.67
CA VAL A 552 24.84 2.41 26.93
C VAL A 552 25.81 2.05 28.04
N SER A 553 26.20 3.03 28.84
CA SER A 553 27.02 2.76 30.02
C SER A 553 26.13 2.30 31.17
N ASN A 554 26.61 1.32 31.94
CA ASN A 554 25.99 0.97 33.22
C ASN A 554 26.25 2.06 34.29
N ASP A 555 27.28 2.87 34.07
CA ASP A 555 27.63 4.02 34.92
C ASP A 555 26.83 5.24 34.44
N ALA A 556 25.92 5.73 35.29
CA ALA A 556 24.95 6.80 35.02
C ALA A 556 25.55 8.21 34.80
N ASN A 557 26.88 8.32 34.69
CA ASN A 557 27.61 9.56 34.46
C ASN A 557 28.51 9.48 33.20
N ALA A 558 28.40 8.42 32.42
CA ALA A 558 29.18 8.31 31.20
C ALA A 558 28.32 8.84 30.06
N PRO A 559 28.68 9.99 29.46
CA PRO A 559 27.88 10.56 28.38
C PRO A 559 27.69 9.55 27.26
N LEU A 560 26.53 9.62 26.59
CA LEU A 560 26.27 8.94 25.33
C LEU A 560 27.31 9.42 24.30
N ILE A 561 28.43 8.72 24.23
CA ILE A 561 29.50 8.99 23.26
C ILE A 561 29.19 8.14 22.04
N ASP A 562 28.90 8.82 20.92
CA ASP A 562 28.86 8.19 19.61
C ASP A 562 30.25 7.60 19.32
N LEU A 563 30.29 6.33 18.90
CA LEU A 563 31.55 5.70 18.53
C LEU A 563 32.15 6.47 17.34
N PRO A 564 33.41 6.93 17.42
CA PRO A 564 34.06 7.55 16.28
C PRO A 564 34.09 6.54 15.13
N ILE A 565 33.61 6.96 13.97
CA ILE A 565 33.77 6.20 12.74
C ILE A 565 35.28 6.10 12.52
N ILE A 566 35.85 4.91 12.63
CA ILE A 566 37.12 4.65 11.97
C ILE A 566 36.78 4.80 10.50
N GLN A 567 37.11 5.95 9.91
CA GLN A 567 37.14 6.08 8.46
C GLN A 567 38.12 5.01 8.01
N THR A 568 37.60 3.85 7.60
CA THR A 568 38.41 2.96 6.80
C THR A 568 38.83 3.82 5.61
N PRO A 569 40.15 3.98 5.37
CA PRO A 569 40.58 4.69 4.18
C PRO A 569 39.82 4.07 3.00
N PRO A 570 39.30 4.88 2.07
CA PRO A 570 38.55 4.36 0.94
C PRO A 570 39.33 3.20 0.38
N VAL A 571 38.71 2.01 0.37
CA VAL A 571 39.29 0.87 -0.33
C VAL A 571 39.40 1.36 -1.77
N THR A 572 40.61 1.76 -2.16
CA THR A 572 40.92 2.07 -3.54
C THR A 572 40.74 0.75 -4.26
N VAL A 573 39.52 0.50 -4.73
CA VAL A 573 39.27 -0.61 -5.63
C VAL A 573 40.20 -0.32 -6.79
N PRO A 574 41.25 -1.15 -7.02
CA PRO A 574 42.14 -0.91 -8.15
C PRO A 574 41.25 -0.84 -9.39
N PRO A 575 41.43 0.15 -10.27
CA PRO A 575 40.61 0.28 -11.46
C PRO A 575 40.64 -1.05 -12.19
N VAL A 576 39.46 -1.63 -12.40
CA VAL A 576 39.29 -2.81 -13.24
C VAL A 576 39.98 -2.50 -14.58
N PRO A 577 41.00 -3.26 -15.00
CA PRO A 577 41.66 -3.01 -16.27
C PRO A 577 40.61 -3.02 -17.38
N ALA A 578 40.51 -1.91 -18.12
CA ALA A 578 39.68 -1.85 -19.30
C ALA A 578 40.09 -3.00 -20.25
N PRO A 579 39.13 -3.74 -20.85
CA PRO A 579 39.47 -4.77 -21.82
C PRO A 579 40.27 -4.13 -22.97
N PRO A 580 41.37 -4.77 -23.42
CA PRO A 580 42.26 -4.16 -24.41
C PRO A 580 41.51 -3.96 -25.73
N VAL A 581 41.51 -2.72 -26.21
CA VAL A 581 41.08 -2.39 -27.57
C VAL A 581 42.08 -3.00 -28.55
N PRO A 582 41.67 -3.86 -29.50
CA PRO A 582 42.58 -4.41 -30.49
C PRO A 582 42.98 -3.33 -31.51
N GLY A 583 44.29 -3.10 -31.69
CA GLY A 583 44.78 -2.52 -32.94
C GLY A 583 45.70 -1.29 -32.91
N VAL A 584 46.56 -1.11 -31.91
CA VAL A 584 47.67 -0.13 -32.03
C VAL A 584 49.02 -0.80 -31.72
N PRO A 585 50.00 -0.80 -32.65
CA PRO A 585 51.33 -1.32 -32.38
C PRO A 585 52.14 -0.38 -31.50
N GLN A 586 52.70 -0.91 -30.39
CA GLN A 586 53.62 -0.21 -29.50
C GLN A 586 55.02 -0.05 -30.15
N PRO A 587 55.71 1.09 -29.97
CA PRO A 587 57.10 1.25 -30.38
C PRO A 587 58.04 0.54 -29.40
N ALA A 588 59.08 -0.11 -29.93
CA ALA A 588 60.10 -0.81 -29.15
C ALA A 588 60.99 0.15 -28.32
N PRO A 589 61.47 -0.24 -27.14
CA PRO A 589 62.37 0.59 -26.31
C PRO A 589 63.82 0.57 -26.84
N PRO A 590 64.60 1.66 -26.67
CA PRO A 590 66.00 1.69 -27.06
C PRO A 590 66.91 0.92 -26.08
N ALA A 591 67.94 0.29 -26.66
CA ALA A 591 68.92 -0.56 -25.98
C ALA A 591 69.80 0.20 -24.96
N GLN A 592 70.03 -0.42 -23.81
CA GLN A 592 70.94 0.06 -22.76
C GLN A 592 72.36 -0.51 -22.96
N SER A 593 73.37 0.34 -22.74
CA SER A 593 74.79 -0.02 -22.64
C SER A 593 75.10 -0.68 -21.28
N PRO A 594 76.06 -1.61 -21.20
CA PRO A 594 76.30 -2.41 -19.99
C PRO A 594 77.32 -1.76 -19.04
N GLY A 595 77.02 -1.74 -17.74
CA GLY A 595 78.02 -1.48 -16.71
C GLY A 595 77.47 -1.34 -15.30
N GLN A 596 77.38 -2.47 -14.56
CA GLN A 596 77.98 -2.67 -13.23
C GLN A 596 77.39 -3.93 -12.54
N GLN A 597 78.30 -4.78 -12.07
CA GLN A 597 78.01 -6.01 -11.32
C GLN A 597 77.40 -5.71 -9.95
N PRO A 598 76.47 -6.54 -9.43
CA PRO A 598 76.01 -6.46 -8.05
C PRO A 598 76.92 -7.23 -7.08
N GLN A 599 77.19 -6.63 -5.91
CA GLN A 599 77.77 -7.30 -4.74
C GLN A 599 76.74 -8.21 -4.02
N PRO A 600 77.18 -9.26 -3.28
CA PRO A 600 76.27 -10.22 -2.66
C PRO A 600 75.70 -9.74 -1.31
N ALA A 601 74.43 -10.03 -1.07
CA ALA A 601 73.72 -9.77 0.19
C ALA A 601 74.04 -10.84 1.27
N GLN A 602 74.16 -10.39 2.53
CA GLN A 602 74.27 -11.26 3.71
C GLN A 602 72.88 -11.76 4.18
N PRO A 603 72.79 -12.95 4.80
CA PRO A 603 71.52 -13.54 5.24
C PRO A 603 71.08 -13.11 6.64
N ILE A 604 69.77 -12.96 6.83
CA ILE A 604 69.09 -12.71 8.12
C ILE A 604 68.69 -14.07 8.73
N PRO A 605 68.86 -14.33 10.05
CA PRO A 605 68.47 -15.60 10.66
C PRO A 605 67.01 -15.61 11.17
N GLY A 606 66.27 -16.64 10.76
CA GLY A 606 65.48 -17.49 11.66
C GLY A 606 64.11 -17.01 12.13
N THR A 607 63.06 -17.68 11.67
CA THR A 607 61.85 -17.90 12.49
C THR A 607 61.40 -19.34 12.33
N LEU A 608 61.24 -20.03 13.46
CA LEU A 608 60.86 -21.42 13.60
C LEU A 608 59.45 -21.70 13.06
N ALA A 609 59.31 -22.83 12.37
CA ALA A 609 58.04 -23.41 11.94
C ALA A 609 57.39 -24.24 13.07
N PRO A 610 56.04 -24.35 13.14
CA PRO A 610 55.39 -25.42 13.88
C PRO A 610 55.22 -26.67 13.00
N ALA A 611 55.36 -27.85 13.63
CA ALA A 611 55.34 -29.17 13.02
C ALA A 611 53.96 -29.60 12.48
N PRO A 612 53.90 -30.55 11.51
CA PRO A 612 52.65 -31.03 10.94
C PRO A 612 52.05 -32.19 11.77
N PRO A 613 50.76 -32.50 11.59
CA PRO A 613 50.12 -33.62 12.26
C PRO A 613 50.44 -34.94 11.55
N GLN A 614 50.59 -36.02 12.32
CA GLN A 614 50.45 -37.39 11.80
C GLN A 614 49.45 -38.16 12.65
N ARG A 615 48.50 -38.77 11.92
CA ARG A 615 47.63 -39.92 12.23
C ARG A 615 46.89 -40.01 13.57
#